data_AF-A0A0D3BG13-F1
#
_entry.id   AF-A0A0D3BG13-F1
#
_cell.length_a   1.000
_cell.length_b   1.000
_cell.length_c   1.000
_cell.angle_alpha   90.00
_cell.angle_beta   90.00
_cell.angle_gamma   90.00
#
_symmetry.space_group_name_H-M   'P 1'
#
loop_
_entity.id
_entity.type
_entity.pdbx_description
1 polymer ?
#
loop_
_entity_poly.entity_id
_entity_poly.type
_entity_poly.pdbx_seq_one_letter_code
_entity_poly.pdbx_strand_id
1 'polypeptide(L)'
;MFEQYTLIEVEKLMRMNERSLNDIKEMPKIKHVFLKELGSSLWNQEMDYNVTDETLRHDRQYSLLNAEQRAIYESVLDSVDKKDGTLFFIHGA
;
A
#
# COMPACT_ATOMS: atom_id res chain seq x y z
N MET A 1 -16.77 -11.88 -18.73
CA MET A 1 -15.56 -12.57 -18.21
C MET A 1 -14.40 -11.57 -18.16
N PHE A 2 -13.97 -11.01 -19.31
CA PHE A 2 -12.88 -10.01 -19.37
C PHE A 2 -13.05 -8.80 -18.43
N GLU A 3 -14.22 -8.17 -18.41
CA GLU A 3 -14.51 -7.02 -17.54
C GLU A 3 -14.26 -7.31 -16.05
N GLN A 4 -14.57 -8.52 -15.57
CA GLN A 4 -14.37 -8.89 -14.17
C GLN A 4 -12.89 -9.06 -13.83
N TYR A 5 -12.11 -9.64 -14.76
CA TYR A 5 -10.66 -9.72 -14.64
C TYR A 5 -10.02 -8.33 -14.62
N THR A 6 -10.49 -7.41 -15.47
CA THR A 6 -10.05 -6.02 -15.45
C THR A 6 -10.36 -5.38 -14.09
N LEU A 7 -11.57 -5.55 -13.56
CA LEU A 7 -11.94 -5.00 -12.25
C LEU A 7 -11.14 -5.60 -11.09
N ILE A 8 -10.81 -6.90 -11.14
CA ILE A 8 -9.92 -7.53 -10.17
C ILE A 8 -8.55 -6.87 -10.19
N GLU A 9 -8.00 -6.60 -11.37
CA GLU A 9 -6.68 -5.96 -11.48
C GLU A 9 -6.70 -4.50 -11.00
N VAL A 10 -7.76 -3.75 -11.32
CA VAL A 10 -7.94 -2.39 -10.80
C VAL A 10 -8.08 -2.42 -9.27
N GLU A 11 -8.86 -3.35 -8.70
CA GLU A 11 -9.02 -3.48 -7.26
C GLU A 11 -7.68 -3.77 -6.55
N LYS A 12 -6.80 -4.59 -7.13
CA LYS A 12 -5.45 -4.80 -6.59
C LYS A 12 -4.64 -3.52 -6.56
N LEU A 13 -4.60 -2.79 -7.67
CA LEU A 13 -3.89 -1.50 -7.77
C LEU A 13 -4.42 -0.48 -6.77
N MET A 14 -5.73 -0.44 -6.56
CA MET A 14 -6.34 0.45 -5.56
C MET A 14 -5.95 0.05 -4.14
N ARG A 15 -5.94 -1.25 -3.83
CA ARG A 15 -5.59 -1.76 -2.49
C ARG A 15 -4.14 -1.50 -2.13
N MET A 16 -3.23 -1.46 -3.10
CA MET A 16 -1.85 -0.99 -2.88
C MET A 16 -1.77 0.44 -2.35
N ASN A 17 -2.83 1.23 -2.51
CA ASN A 17 -2.96 2.61 -2.03
C ASN A 17 -4.05 2.73 -0.95
N GLU A 18 -4.33 1.64 -0.22
CA GLU A 18 -5.34 1.57 0.85
C GLU A 18 -6.76 1.97 0.41
N ARG A 19 -7.04 1.87 -0.90
CA ARG A 19 -8.31 2.21 -1.52
C ARG A 19 -9.01 0.97 -2.06
N SER A 20 -10.29 1.10 -2.37
CA SER A 20 -11.09 0.06 -3.03
C SER A 20 -11.99 0.67 -4.09
N LEU A 21 -12.37 -0.12 -5.09
CA LEU A 21 -13.44 0.24 -6.02
C LEU A 21 -14.74 0.62 -5.28
N ASN A 22 -14.95 0.09 -4.07
CA ASN A 22 -16.09 0.45 -3.23
C ASN A 22 -16.10 1.93 -2.80
N ASP A 23 -14.95 2.60 -2.81
CA ASP A 23 -14.83 4.03 -2.47
C ASP A 23 -15.35 4.92 -3.61
N ILE A 24 -15.53 4.37 -4.82
CA ILE A 24 -15.99 5.10 -6.00
C ILE A 24 -17.42 4.67 -6.31
N LYS A 25 -18.38 5.55 -6.00
CA LYS A 25 -19.82 5.26 -6.10
C LYS A 25 -20.27 4.82 -7.51
N GLU A 26 -19.66 5.34 -8.55
CA GLU A 26 -20.03 5.07 -9.96
C GLU A 26 -19.32 3.85 -10.56
N MET A 27 -18.36 3.23 -9.84
CA MET A 27 -17.62 2.10 -10.40
C MET A 27 -18.42 0.79 -10.38
N PRO A 28 -18.32 -0.03 -11.43
CA PRO A 28 -18.88 -1.36 -11.44
C PRO A 28 -18.16 -2.26 -10.42
N LYS A 29 -18.92 -3.15 -9.79
CA LYS A 29 -18.42 -4.02 -8.72
C LYS A 29 -17.98 -5.38 -9.24
N ILE A 30 -16.98 -5.95 -8.56
CA ILE A 30 -16.60 -7.35 -8.75
C ILE A 30 -17.75 -8.24 -8.29
N LYS A 31 -18.21 -9.12 -9.16
CA LYS A 31 -19.28 -10.07 -8.88
C LYS A 31 -18.82 -11.06 -7.81
N HIS A 32 -19.75 -11.47 -6.95
CA HIS A 32 -19.48 -12.35 -5.82
C HIS A 32 -18.70 -13.64 -6.20
N VAL A 33 -18.99 -14.22 -7.36
CA VAL A 33 -18.33 -15.44 -7.86
C VAL A 33 -16.82 -15.28 -8.04
N PHE A 34 -16.34 -14.05 -8.26
CA PHE A 34 -14.92 -13.73 -8.47
C PHE A 34 -14.20 -13.27 -7.20
N LEU A 35 -14.90 -13.11 -6.07
CA LEU A 35 -14.26 -12.66 -4.82
C LEU A 35 -13.24 -13.66 -4.28
N LYS A 36 -13.46 -14.96 -4.51
CA LYS A 36 -12.48 -16.00 -4.15
C LYS A 36 -11.18 -15.82 -4.94
N GLU A 37 -11.28 -15.52 -6.23
CA GLU A 37 -10.14 -15.30 -7.11
C GLU A 37 -9.39 -14.01 -6.77
N LEU A 38 -10.12 -12.92 -6.50
CA LEU A 38 -9.53 -11.70 -5.95
C LEU A 38 -8.74 -11.99 -4.67
N GLY A 39 -9.35 -12.72 -3.74
CA GLY A 39 -8.69 -13.14 -2.50
C GLY A 39 -7.42 -13.94 -2.76
N SER A 40 -7.49 -15.00 -3.57
CA SER A 40 -6.33 -15.81 -3.93
C SER A 40 -5.22 -14.98 -4.58
N SER A 41 -5.56 -14.03 -5.44
CA SER A 41 -4.55 -13.17 -6.06
C SER A 41 -3.93 -12.18 -5.09
N LEU A 42 -4.68 -11.61 -4.15
CA LEU A 42 -4.13 -10.73 -3.12
C LEU A 42 -3.19 -11.51 -2.18
N TRP A 43 -3.57 -12.73 -1.79
CA TRP A 43 -2.70 -13.61 -1.03
C TRP A 43 -1.40 -13.93 -1.77
N ASN A 44 -1.47 -14.25 -3.06
CA ASN A 44 -0.27 -14.50 -3.85
C ASN A 44 0.62 -13.26 -3.95
N GLN A 45 0.03 -12.08 -4.14
CA GLN A 45 0.77 -10.82 -4.17
C GLN A 45 1.49 -10.55 -2.84
N GLU A 46 0.85 -10.84 -1.70
CA GLU A 46 1.48 -10.73 -0.38
C GLU A 46 2.62 -11.74 -0.21
N MET A 47 2.45 -12.96 -0.71
CA MET A 47 3.51 -13.99 -0.68
C MET A 47 4.68 -13.68 -1.62
N ASP A 48 4.42 -13.00 -2.73
CA ASP A 48 5.42 -12.56 -3.71
C ASP A 48 6.11 -11.25 -3.29
N TYR A 49 5.75 -10.67 -2.13
CA TYR A 49 6.41 -9.48 -1.59
C TYR A 49 7.90 -9.74 -1.36
N ASN A 50 8.74 -9.21 -2.24
CA ASN A 50 10.17 -9.41 -2.16
C ASN A 50 10.80 -8.43 -1.16
N VAL A 51 10.95 -8.91 0.07
CA VAL A 51 11.60 -8.18 1.17
C VAL A 51 12.98 -7.65 0.77
N THR A 52 13.73 -8.37 -0.07
CA THR A 52 15.07 -7.95 -0.49
C THR A 52 15.01 -6.73 -1.40
N ASP A 53 14.11 -6.73 -2.38
CA ASP A 53 13.93 -5.59 -3.30
C ASP A 53 13.42 -4.36 -2.56
N GLU A 54 12.46 -4.54 -1.64
CA GLU A 54 11.92 -3.44 -0.85
C GLU A 54 12.93 -2.89 0.16
N THR A 55 13.82 -3.74 0.71
CA THR A 55 14.94 -3.25 1.53
C THR A 55 15.89 -2.38 0.72
N LEU A 56 16.25 -2.81 -0.50
CA LEU A 56 17.10 -2.00 -1.40
C LEU A 56 16.44 -0.68 -1.79
N ARG A 57 15.12 -0.71 -2.05
CA ARG A 57 14.33 0.48 -2.37
C ARG A 57 14.28 1.44 -1.18
N HIS A 58 14.04 0.92 0.02
CA HIS A 58 14.09 1.66 1.27
C HIS A 58 15.45 2.33 1.45
N ASP A 59 16.56 1.59 1.36
CA ASP A 59 17.89 2.13 1.61
C ASP A 59 18.24 3.26 0.64
N ARG A 60 17.85 3.10 -0.64
CA ARG A 60 18.01 4.15 -1.65
C ARG A 60 17.22 5.40 -1.27
N GLN A 61 15.95 5.27 -0.88
CA GLN A 61 15.11 6.41 -0.50
C GLN A 61 15.57 7.07 0.80
N TYR A 62 15.95 6.28 1.80
CA TYR A 62 16.45 6.73 3.09
C TYR A 62 17.72 7.56 2.96
N SER A 63 18.58 7.21 2.00
CA SER A 63 19.80 7.98 1.70
C SER A 63 19.53 9.40 1.18
N LEU A 64 18.34 9.65 0.63
CA LEU A 64 17.94 10.96 0.08
C LEU A 64 17.36 11.90 1.14
N LEU A 65 17.07 11.41 2.35
CA LEU A 65 16.49 12.23 3.41
C LEU A 65 17.52 13.21 3.97
N ASN A 66 17.09 14.46 4.15
CA ASN A 66 17.84 15.45 4.93
C ASN A 66 17.72 15.18 6.44
N ALA A 67 18.47 15.91 7.26
CA ALA A 67 18.53 15.68 8.71
C ALA A 67 17.16 15.85 9.41
N GLU A 68 16.35 16.82 8.98
CA GLU A 68 15.02 17.07 9.56
C GLU A 68 14.03 15.97 9.17
N GLN A 69 14.01 15.59 7.90
CA GLN A 69 13.15 14.50 7.41
C GLN A 69 13.51 13.16 8.04
N ARG A 70 14.80 12.90 8.28
CA ARG A 70 15.26 11.69 8.98
C ARG A 70 14.80 11.65 10.43
N ALA A 71 14.89 12.77 11.15
CA ALA A 71 14.41 12.85 12.53
C ALA A 71 12.89 12.58 12.63
N ILE A 72 12.11 13.10 11.66
CA ILE A 72 10.67 12.81 11.58
C ILE A 72 10.43 11.33 11.27
N TYR A 73 11.16 10.76 10.30
CA TYR A 73 11.05 9.35 9.94
C TYR A 73 11.29 8.42 11.13
N GLU A 74 12.37 8.64 11.89
CA GLU A 74 12.67 7.88 13.12
C GLU A 74 11.55 8.02 14.15
N SER A 75 11.03 9.23 14.35
CA SER A 75 9.93 9.46 15.28
C SER A 75 8.61 8.78 14.86
N VAL A 76 8.35 8.65 13.55
CA VAL A 76 7.19 7.92 13.02
C VAL A 76 7.33 6.43 13.33
N LEU A 77 8.50 5.84 13.05
CA LEU A 77 8.77 4.43 13.36
C LEU A 77 8.57 4.14 14.85
N ASP A 78 9.14 4.98 15.72
CA ASP A 78 8.98 4.87 17.17
C ASP A 78 7.51 4.96 17.60
N SER A 79 6.73 5.88 17.02
CA SER A 79 5.30 6.03 17.34
C SER A 79 4.47 4.83 16.87
N VAL A 80 4.84 4.17 15.77
CA VAL A 80 4.17 2.95 15.29
C VAL A 80 4.49 1.78 16.21
N ASP A 81 5.75 1.61 16.59
CA ASP A 81 6.20 0.54 17.50
C ASP A 81 5.51 0.66 18.86
N LYS A 82 5.43 1.88 19.40
CA LYS A 82 4.77 2.18 20.68
C LYS A 82 3.24 2.27 20.60
N LYS A 83 2.68 2.31 19.38
CA LYS A 83 1.24 2.51 19.11
C LYS A 83 0.68 3.81 19.69
N ASP A 84 1.49 4.86 19.71
CA ASP A 84 1.17 6.15 20.33
C ASP A 84 0.21 7.01 19.50
N GLY A 85 0.06 6.71 18.19
CA GLY A 85 -0.90 7.40 17.30
C GLY A 85 -0.59 8.88 17.04
N THR A 86 0.68 9.27 17.06
CA THR A 86 1.12 10.67 16.93
C THR A 86 0.95 11.21 15.51
N LEU A 87 0.55 12.49 15.37
CA LEU A 87 0.44 13.18 14.08
C LEU A 87 1.78 13.85 13.70
N PHE A 88 2.23 13.65 12.47
CA PHE A 88 3.48 14.22 11.94
C PHE A 88 3.19 15.10 10.72
N PHE A 89 3.87 16.25 10.64
CA PHE A 89 3.83 17.13 9.47
C PHE A 89 5.17 17.08 8.76
N ILE A 90 5.15 16.84 7.45
CA ILE A 90 6.35 16.81 6.61
C ILE A 90 6.29 18.01 5.67
N HIS A 91 7.27 18.90 5.77
CA HIS A 91 7.45 19.98 4.81
C HIS A 91 8.32 19.49 3.64
N GLY A 92 7.83 19.71 2.41
CA GLY A 92 8.61 19.47 1.21
C GLY A 92 9.74 20.49 1.08
N ALA A 93 10.89 20.05 0.56
CA ALA A 93 11.99 20.93 0.19
C ALA A 93 11.71 21.66 -1.12
#